data_AF-A0A847I583-F1
#
_entry.id   AF-A0A847I583-F1
#
_cell.length_a   1.000
_cell.length_b   1.000
_cell.length_c   1.000
_cell.angle_alpha   90.00
_cell.angle_beta   90.00
_cell.angle_gamma   90.00
#
_symmetry.space_group_name_H-M   'P 1'
#
loop_
_entity.id
_entity.type
_entity.pdbx_description
1 polymer ?
#
loop_
_entity_poly.entity_id
_entity_poly.type
_entity_poly.pdbx_seq_one_letter_code
_entity_poly.pdbx_strand_id
1 'polypeptide(L)' 'MQTPLTQSAATRGGKYLTFSLANEEYGLEILKVREIIGIMDITAVPQMPEYV' A
#
# COMPACT_ATOMS: atom_id res chain seq x y z
N MET A 1 -25.09 12.30 28.60
CA MET A 1 -24.84 12.39 27.14
C MET A 1 -23.48 11.79 26.86
N GLN A 2 -23.39 10.47 26.74
CA GLN A 2 -22.14 9.77 26.43
C GLN A 2 -22.31 9.14 25.05
N THR A 3 -21.61 9.66 24.05
CA THR A 3 -21.45 9.00 22.76
C THR A 3 -20.17 8.19 22.83
N PRO A 4 -20.20 6.85 22.99
CA PRO A 4 -19.01 6.07 22.75
C PRO A 4 -18.74 6.11 21.25
N LEU A 5 -17.66 6.78 20.84
CA LEU A 5 -17.12 6.66 19.50
C LEU A 5 -16.78 5.18 19.31
N THR A 6 -17.61 4.48 18.54
CA THR A 6 -17.38 3.11 18.11
C THR A 6 -16.13 3.12 17.23
N GLN A 7 -14.97 3.09 17.86
CA GLN A 7 -13.72 2.82 17.17
C GLN A 7 -13.78 1.33 16.84
N SER A 8 -14.32 1.03 15.66
CA SER A 8 -14.27 -0.28 15.04
C SER A 8 -12.80 -0.65 14.96
N ALA A 9 -12.31 -1.35 15.99
CA ALA A 9 -11.01 -1.96 16.02
C ALA A 9 -11.04 -3.04 14.95
N ALA A 10 -10.81 -2.63 13.70
CA ALA A 10 -10.47 -3.52 12.62
C ALA A 10 -9.23 -4.27 13.11
N THR A 11 -9.50 -5.51 13.51
CA THR A 11 -8.61 -6.59 13.91
C THR A 11 -7.17 -6.31 13.50
N ARG A 12 -6.38 -5.75 14.44
CA ARG A 12 -4.95 -5.43 14.30
C ARG A 12 -4.09 -6.69 14.34
N GLY A 13 -4.42 -7.68 13.51
CA GLY A 13 -3.79 -8.99 13.43
C GLY A 13 -3.58 -9.45 11.99
N GLY A 14 -3.37 -8.50 11.07
CA GLY A 14 -3.03 -8.78 9.68
C GLY A 14 -1.52 -8.89 9.47
N LYS A 15 -1.10 -9.66 8.46
CA LYS A 15 0.27 -9.60 7.92
C LYS A 15 0.34 -8.36 7.01
N TYR A 16 1.36 -7.54 7.19
CA TYR A 16 1.62 -6.35 6.37
C TYR A 16 2.99 -6.48 5.71
N LEU A 17 3.09 -6.06 4.46
CA LEU A 17 4.35 -5.87 3.77
C LEU A 17 4.83 -4.44 4.04
N THR A 18 6.02 -4.30 4.61
CA THR A 18 6.68 -3.00 4.75
C THR A 18 7.70 -2.83 3.63
N PHE A 19 7.79 -1.62 3.09
CA PHE A 19 8.81 -1.25 2.10
C PHE A 19 9.23 0.20 2.31
N SER A 20 10.48 0.49 1.97
CA SER A 20 11.01 1.84 2.04
C SER A 20 10.82 2.54 0.70
N LEU A 21 10.32 3.77 0.73
CA LEU A 21 10.28 4.66 -0.43
C LEU A 21 11.03 5.94 -0.04
N ALA A 22 12.12 6.24 -0.75
CA ALA A 22 13.08 7.27 -0.38
C ALA A 22 13.56 7.10 1.09
N ASN A 23 13.17 8.01 1.99
CA ASN A 23 13.57 7.99 3.40
C ASN A 23 12.43 7.60 4.36
N GLU A 24 11.32 7.11 3.82
CA GLU A 24 10.11 6.78 4.58
C GLU A 24 9.76 5.30 4.44
N GLU A 25 9.19 4.72 5.50
CA GLU A 25 8.72 3.34 5.51
C GLU A 25 7.20 3.31 5.39
N TYR A 26 6.70 2.54 4.43
CA TYR A 26 5.28 2.36 4.17
C TYR A 26 4.87 0.91 4.39
N GLY A 27 3.62 0.71 4.83
CA GLY A 27 3.03 -0.61 5.08
C GLY A 27 1.78 -0.83 4.24
N LEU A 28 1.69 -1.98 3.56
CA LEU A 28 0.50 -2.42 2.82
C LEU A 28 0.01 -3.76 3.36
N GLU A 29 -1.31 -3.96 3.43
CA GLU A 29 -1.90 -5.25 3.79
C GLU A 29 -1.47 -6.34 2.81
N ILE A 30 -0.98 -7.47 3.32
CA ILE A 30 -0.47 -8.56 2.45
C ILE A 30 -1.53 -9.07 1.47
N LEU A 31 -2.81 -9.02 1.86
CA LEU A 31 -3.92 -9.50 1.04
C LEU A 31 -4.17 -8.63 -0.20
N LYS A 32 -3.61 -7.41 -0.23
CA LYS A 32 -3.67 -6.50 -1.38
C LYS A 32 -2.43 -6.60 -2.27
N VAL A 33 -1.39 -7.31 -1.83
CA VAL A 33 -0.18 -7.52 -2.63
C VAL A 33 -0.43 -8.66 -3.61
N ARG A 34 -0.30 -8.37 -4.92
CA ARG A 34 -0.40 -9.40 -5.96
C ARG A 34 0.92 -10.14 -6.13
N GLU A 35 2.01 -9.41 -6.35
CA GLU A 35 3.34 -9.95 -6.60
C GLU A 35 4.42 -8.99 -6.07
N ILE A 36 5.58 -9.52 -5.70
CA ILE A 36 6.79 -8.74 -5.39
C ILE A 36 7.77 -9.00 -6.53
N ILE A 37 7.94 -8.00 -7.41
CA ILE A 37 8.77 -8.10 -8.61
C ILE A 37 9.91 -7.08 -8.48
N GLY A 38 11.11 -7.45 -8.93
CA GLY A 38 12.23 -6.51 -9.02
C GLY A 38 11.94 -5.39 -10.03
N ILE A 39 12.65 -4.27 -9.93
CA ILE A 39 12.55 -3.19 -10.92
C ILE A 39 12.95 -3.75 -12.30
N MET A 40 12.05 -3.64 -13.26
CA MET A 40 12.25 -4.01 -14.66
C MET A 40 12.19 -2.76 -15.54
N ASP A 41 12.62 -2.89 -16.80
CA ASP A 41 12.49 -1.82 -17.77
C ASP A 41 11.01 -1.47 -18.01
N ILE A 42 10.66 -0.21 -17.76
CA ILE A 42 9.31 0.30 -17.97
C ILE A 42 9.16 0.63 -19.46
N THR A 43 8.25 -0.07 -20.14
CA THR A 43 7.92 0.24 -21.53
C THR A 43 6.87 1.34 -21.58
N ALA A 44 7.28 2.56 -21.95
CA ALA A 44 6.37 3.69 -22.07
C ALA A 44 5.39 3.50 -23.23
N VAL A 45 4.10 3.68 -22.96
CA VAL A 45 3.05 3.62 -23.98
C VAL A 45 2.82 5.02 -24.56
N PRO A 46 2.76 5.19 -25.90
CA PRO A 46 2.46 6.48 -26.50
C PRO A 46 1.11 7.04 -26.02
N GLN A 47 1.03 8.36 -25.84
CA GLN A 47 -0.17 9.09 -25.38
C GLN A 47 -0.62 8.82 -23.94
N MET A 48 0.23 8.23 -23.09
CA MET A 48 -0.04 8.15 -21.66
C MET A 48 0.39 9.42 -20.89
N PRO A 49 -0.34 9.82 -19.84
CA PRO A 49 0.07 10.89 -18.92
C PRO A 49 1.46 10.64 -18.30
N GLU A 50 2.15 11.67 -17.81
CA GLU A 50 3.49 11.52 -17.20
C GLU A 50 3.50 10.70 -15.89
N TYR A 51 2.35 10.31 -15.36
CA TYR A 51 2.21 9.61 -14.07
C TYR A 51 1.94 8.09 -14.19
N VAL A 52 2.18 7.48 -15.36
CA VAL A 52 1.92 6.04 -15.61
C VAL A 52 3.12 5.29 -16.15
#